data_AF-A0AAV8R7Q1-F1
#
_entry.id   AF-A0AAV8R7Q1-F1
#
_cell.length_a   1.000
_cell.length_b   1.000
_cell.length_c   1.000
_cell.angle_alpha   90.00
_cell.angle_beta   90.00
_cell.angle_gamma   90.00
#
_symmetry.space_group_name_H-M   'P 1'
#
loop_
_entity.id
_entity.type
_entity.pdbx_description
1 polymer ?
#
loop_
_entity_poly.entity_id
_entity_poly.type
_entity_poly.pdbx_seq_one_letter_code
_entity_poly.pdbx_strand_id
1 'polypeptide(L)'
;MVAAVATADPRGRHPPGRRVEDKNLVFETSPGVEAVASFDQMGIRDELLRGIYAYGFEKPSAIQQRAVVRIIQCRDVIAQAQSGTGKSSMIALYVCQMVDTTSREVQALILSSHKRACCSD
;
A
#
# COMPACT_ATOMS: atom_id res chain seq x y z
N MET A 1 1.91 2.13 16.62
CA MET A 1 1.33 1.05 15.79
C MET A 1 -0.05 1.46 15.29
N VAL A 2 -0.23 1.57 13.97
CA VAL A 2 -1.52 1.88 13.30
C VAL A 2 -1.90 0.67 12.44
N ALA A 3 -3.15 0.21 12.53
CA ALA A 3 -3.64 -0.92 11.75
C ALA A 3 -4.62 -0.45 10.67
N ALA A 4 -4.50 -1.02 9.47
CA ALA A 4 -5.47 -0.93 8.38
C ALA A 4 -5.73 -2.35 7.85
N VAL A 5 -6.96 -2.82 7.99
CA VAL A 5 -7.39 -4.17 7.61
C VAL A 5 -8.48 -4.05 6.55
N ALA A 6 -8.28 -4.69 5.41
CA ALA A 6 -9.26 -4.84 4.34
C ALA A 6 -9.75 -6.29 4.29
N THR A 7 -11.02 -6.51 4.61
CA THR A 7 -11.68 -7.82 4.51
C THR A 7 -12.81 -7.78 3.47
N ALA A 8 -13.12 -8.92 2.86
CA ALA A 8 -14.30 -9.02 2.01
C ALA A 8 -15.58 -8.95 2.88
N ASP A 9 -16.64 -8.31 2.38
CA ASP A 9 -17.93 -8.29 3.09
C ASP A 9 -18.39 -9.72 3.41
N PRO A 10 -18.54 -10.08 4.70
CA PRO A 10 -18.97 -11.41 5.11
C PRO A 10 -20.37 -11.80 4.62
N ARG A 11 -21.17 -10.83 4.14
CA ARG A 11 -22.53 -11.05 3.61
C ARG A 11 -22.56 -11.20 2.08
N GLY A 12 -21.47 -10.92 1.38
CA GLY A 12 -21.36 -11.03 -0.07
C GLY A 12 -21.00 -12.44 -0.51
N ARG A 13 -21.98 -13.27 -0.88
CA ARG A 13 -21.70 -14.56 -1.54
C ARG A 13 -21.10 -14.25 -2.93
N HIS A 14 -19.80 -14.50 -3.12
CA HIS A 14 -19.14 -14.35 -4.43
C HIS A 14 -18.83 -15.70 -5.06
N PRO A 15 -19.14 -15.90 -6.35
CA PRO A 15 -18.74 -17.10 -7.08
C PRO A 15 -17.20 -17.16 -7.20
N PRO A 16 -16.60 -18.36 -7.17
CA PRO A 16 -15.15 -18.51 -7.29
C PRO A 16 -14.67 -17.96 -8.65
N GLY A 17 -13.63 -17.12 -8.63
CA GLY A 17 -12.96 -16.62 -9.83
C GLY A 17 -13.23 -15.16 -10.24
N ARG A 18 -14.06 -14.39 -9.51
CA ARG A 18 -14.28 -12.96 -9.80
C ARG A 18 -13.38 -12.07 -8.92
N ARG A 19 -12.65 -11.13 -9.53
CA ARG A 19 -11.88 -10.08 -8.83
C ARG A 19 -12.85 -9.29 -7.94
N VAL A 20 -12.56 -9.18 -6.64
CA VAL A 20 -13.37 -8.38 -5.72
C VAL A 20 -13.21 -6.91 -6.12
N GLU A 21 -14.29 -6.28 -6.56
CA GLU A 21 -14.32 -4.83 -6.77
C GLU A 21 -14.25 -4.12 -5.41
N ASP A 22 -13.51 -3.00 -5.33
CA ASP A 22 -13.27 -2.24 -4.09
C ASP A 22 -14.55 -1.89 -3.31
N LYS A 23 -15.71 -1.87 -3.99
CA LYS A 23 -17.03 -1.57 -3.42
C LYS A 23 -17.53 -2.60 -2.40
N ASN A 24 -17.00 -3.83 -2.40
CA ASN A 24 -17.43 -4.90 -1.49
C ASN A 24 -16.43 -5.18 -0.36
N LEU A 25 -15.43 -4.31 -0.17
CA LEU A 25 -14.44 -4.45 0.89
C LEU A 25 -14.85 -3.64 2.13
N VAL A 26 -14.81 -4.29 3.29
CA VAL A 26 -14.95 -3.63 4.59
C VAL A 26 -13.55 -3.28 5.07
N PHE A 27 -13.36 -2.01 5.45
CA PHE A 27 -12.09 -1.52 5.96
C PHE A 27 -12.22 -1.16 7.43
N GLU A 28 -11.39 -1.78 8.25
CA GLU A 28 -11.21 -1.41 9.66
C GLU A 28 -9.86 -0.70 9.80
N THR A 29 -9.87 0.47 10.41
CA THR A 29 -8.67 1.27 10.64
C THR A 29 -8.60 1.77 12.06
N SER A 30 -7.38 1.98 12.57
CA SER A 30 -7.20 2.67 13.84
C SER A 30 -7.82 4.09 13.81
N PRO A 31 -8.23 4.65 14.97
CA PRO A 31 -8.80 5.99 15.03
C PRO A 31 -7.91 7.06 14.36
N GLY A 32 -8.54 7.97 13.63
CA GLY A 32 -7.87 9.09 12.94
C GLY A 32 -7.17 8.71 11.62
N VAL A 33 -7.30 7.47 11.14
CA VAL A 33 -6.83 7.10 9.79
C VAL A 33 -7.90 7.50 8.78
N GLU A 34 -7.59 8.54 8.00
CA GLU A 34 -8.44 8.99 6.91
C GLU A 34 -7.96 8.43 5.57
N ALA A 35 -8.90 8.17 4.66
CA ALA A 35 -8.58 7.72 3.32
C ALA A 35 -8.24 8.93 2.43
N VAL A 36 -7.03 8.93 1.86
CA VAL A 36 -6.57 9.96 0.93
C VAL A 36 -6.70 9.46 -0.50
N ALA A 37 -7.49 10.15 -1.32
CA ALA A 37 -7.94 9.65 -2.62
C ALA A 37 -6.94 9.82 -3.78
N SER A 38 -5.90 10.66 -3.62
CA SER A 38 -4.86 10.88 -4.64
C SER A 38 -3.46 10.75 -4.06
N PHE A 39 -2.50 10.30 -4.88
CA PHE A 39 -1.09 10.26 -4.52
C PHE A 39 -0.53 11.66 -4.26
N ASP A 40 -1.01 12.70 -4.97
CA ASP A 40 -0.58 14.09 -4.79
C ASP A 40 -0.80 14.61 -3.36
N GLN A 41 -1.81 14.08 -2.67
CA GLN A 41 -2.21 14.51 -1.33
C GLN A 41 -1.50 13.72 -0.22
N MET A 42 -0.64 12.77 -0.56
CA MET A 42 -0.01 11.86 0.41
C MET A 42 1.35 12.35 0.93
N GLY A 43 1.89 13.46 0.39
CA GLY A 43 3.21 13.97 0.78
C GLY A 43 4.38 13.15 0.22
N ILE A 44 4.19 12.56 -0.96
CA ILE A 44 5.22 11.81 -1.70
C ILE A 44 6.18 12.80 -2.37
N ARG A 45 7.48 12.49 -2.41
CA ARG A 45 8.47 13.32 -3.12
C ARG A 45 8.11 13.43 -4.61
N ASP A 46 8.21 14.63 -5.19
CA ASP A 46 7.82 14.89 -6.59
C ASP A 46 8.47 13.94 -7.61
N GLU A 47 9.74 13.60 -7.41
CA GLU A 47 10.46 12.67 -8.28
C GLU A 47 9.86 11.26 -8.23
N LEU A 48 9.49 10.79 -7.04
CA LEU A 48 8.82 9.51 -6.85
C LEU A 48 7.39 9.54 -7.38
N LEU A 49 6.67 10.63 -7.16
CA LEU A 49 5.31 10.84 -7.66
C LEU A 49 5.26 10.76 -9.19
N ARG A 50 6.23 11.38 -9.89
CA ARG A 50 6.40 11.23 -11.35
C ARG A 50 6.64 9.77 -11.75
N GLY A 51 7.45 9.05 -10.99
CA GLY A 51 7.70 7.62 -11.22
C GLY A 51 6.44 6.77 -11.08
N ILE A 52 5.61 7.04 -10.05
CA ILE A 52 4.33 6.36 -9.81
C ILE A 52 3.39 6.51 -11.02
N TYR A 53 3.22 7.73 -11.52
CA TYR A 53 2.38 7.99 -12.69
C TYR A 53 2.97 7.44 -13.98
N ALA A 54 4.29 7.54 -14.17
CA ALA A 54 4.98 6.98 -15.34
C ALA A 54 4.90 5.44 -15.40
N TYR A 55 4.84 4.78 -14.24
CA TYR A 55 4.60 3.34 -14.16
C TYR A 55 3.15 2.95 -14.51
N GLY A 56 2.22 3.91 -14.52
CA GLY A 56 0.82 3.70 -14.90
C GLY A 56 -0.16 3.62 -13.73
N PHE A 57 0.25 3.97 -12.51
CA PHE A 57 -0.71 4.13 -11.41
C PHE A 57 -1.50 5.42 -11.58
N GLU A 58 -2.82 5.33 -11.71
CA GLU A 58 -3.69 6.51 -11.78
C GLU A 58 -4.21 6.93 -10.40
N LYS A 59 -4.60 5.96 -9.57
CA LYS A 59 -5.19 6.18 -8.26
C LYS A 59 -4.69 5.13 -7.26
N PRO A 60 -4.52 5.52 -5.98
CA PRO A 60 -4.16 4.59 -4.93
C PRO A 60 -5.27 3.56 -4.70
N SER A 61 -4.89 2.30 -4.49
CA SER A 61 -5.82 1.25 -4.05
C SER A 61 -6.39 1.58 -2.67
N ALA A 62 -7.53 1.00 -2.30
CA ALA A 62 -8.19 1.33 -1.04
C ALA A 62 -7.33 1.10 0.21
N ILE A 63 -6.40 0.14 0.19
CA ILE A 63 -5.43 -0.05 1.28
C ILE A 63 -4.31 1.01 1.22
N GLN A 64 -3.85 1.40 0.03
CA GLN A 64 -2.88 2.49 -0.16
C GLN A 64 -3.41 3.83 0.34
N GLN A 65 -4.68 4.14 0.06
CA GLN A 65 -5.36 5.35 0.53
C GLN A 65 -5.29 5.55 2.05
N ARG A 66 -5.23 4.46 2.82
CA ARG A 66 -5.26 4.47 4.29
C ARG A 66 -3.87 4.30 4.92
N ALA A 67 -2.95 3.63 4.23
CA ALA A 67 -1.65 3.26 4.78
C ALA A 67 -0.51 4.21 4.38
N VAL A 68 -0.51 4.73 3.15
CA VAL A 68 0.67 5.44 2.59
C VAL A 68 1.06 6.65 3.42
N VAL A 69 0.11 7.50 3.83
CA VAL A 69 0.42 8.68 4.66
C VAL A 69 1.09 8.30 5.97
N ARG A 70 0.66 7.21 6.61
CA ARG A 70 1.21 6.76 7.90
C ARG A 70 2.61 6.19 7.74
N ILE A 71 2.83 5.49 6.64
CA ILE A 71 4.13 4.95 6.23
C ILE A 71 5.14 6.09 5.99
N ILE A 72 4.74 7.14 5.26
CA ILE A 72 5.58 8.31 5.01
C ILE A 72 5.90 9.07 6.31
N GLN A 73 4.97 9.08 7.27
CA GLN A 73 5.18 9.63 8.61
C GLN A 73 6.09 8.76 9.51
N CYS A 74 6.74 7.72 8.98
CA CYS A 74 7.63 6.82 9.71
C CYS A 74 6.94 6.16 10.92
N ARG A 75 5.64 5.86 10.80
CA ARG A 75 4.87 5.16 11.84
C ARG A 75 4.89 3.66 11.57
N ASP A 76 4.93 2.87 12.64
CA ASP A 76 4.70 1.42 12.51
C ASP A 76 3.27 1.15 12.01
N VAL A 77 3.17 0.49 10.86
CA VAL A 77 1.89 0.16 10.21
C VAL A 77 1.73 -1.35 10.09
N ILE A 78 0.58 -1.86 10.53
CA ILE A 78 0.06 -3.16 10.10
C ILE A 78 -0.93 -2.91 8.97
N ALA A 79 -0.60 -3.40 7.77
CA ALA A 79 -1.51 -3.40 6.63
C ALA A 79 -1.89 -4.83 6.25
N GLN A 80 -3.15 -5.20 6.43
CA GLN A 80 -3.69 -6.51 6.04
C GLN A 80 -4.70 -6.32 4.91
N ALA A 81 -4.54 -7.06 3.83
CA ALA A 81 -5.50 -7.07 2.71
C ALA A 81 -5.39 -8.38 1.92
N GLN A 82 -6.34 -8.66 1.02
CA GLN A 82 -6.27 -9.80 0.09
C GLN A 82 -5.09 -9.69 -0.90
N SER A 83 -4.63 -10.80 -1.49
CA SER A 83 -3.63 -10.74 -2.58
C SER A 83 -4.11 -9.85 -3.75
N GLY A 84 -3.18 -9.20 -4.46
CA GLY A 84 -3.50 -8.33 -5.59
C GLY A 84 -4.05 -6.93 -5.24
N THR A 85 -3.98 -6.51 -3.97
CA THR A 85 -4.48 -5.21 -3.47
C THR A 85 -3.41 -4.10 -3.43
N GLY A 86 -2.22 -4.32 -4.01
CA GLY A 86 -1.17 -3.30 -4.10
C GLY A 86 -0.30 -3.13 -2.84
N LYS A 87 -0.27 -4.13 -1.94
CA LYS A 87 0.61 -4.13 -0.75
C LYS A 87 2.11 -4.13 -1.12
N SER A 88 2.51 -4.90 -2.14
CA SER A 88 3.92 -4.95 -2.57
C SER A 88 4.37 -3.59 -3.10
N SER A 89 3.57 -2.94 -3.94
CA SER A 89 3.85 -1.60 -4.47
C SER A 89 3.91 -0.54 -3.35
N MET A 90 3.14 -0.71 -2.27
CA MET A 90 3.23 0.17 -1.09
C MET A 90 4.57 0.03 -0.36
N ILE A 91 5.12 -1.19 -0.26
CA ILE A 91 6.46 -1.42 0.31
C ILE A 91 7.52 -0.77 -0.59
N ALA A 92 7.42 -0.94 -1.91
CA ALA A 92 8.34 -0.30 -2.86
C ALA A 92 8.29 1.24 -2.74
N LEU A 93 7.09 1.82 -2.70
CA LEU A 93 6.87 3.25 -2.49
C LEU A 93 7.54 3.72 -1.19
N TYR A 94 7.36 2.99 -0.08
CA TYR A 94 8.01 3.32 1.18
C TYR A 94 9.53 3.38 1.07
N VAL A 95 10.14 2.32 0.53
CA VAL A 95 11.60 2.24 0.39
C VAL A 95 12.10 3.38 -0.49
N CYS A 96 11.46 3.61 -1.64
CA CYS A 96 11.81 4.70 -2.54
C CYS A 96 11.58 6.07 -1.92
N GLN A 97 10.64 6.24 -0.99
CA GLN A 97 10.42 7.51 -0.29
C GLN A 97 11.53 7.78 0.74
N MET A 98 11.97 6.74 1.46
CA MET A 98 12.89 6.87 2.59
C MET A 98 14.36 6.81 2.22
N VAL A 99 14.71 6.17 1.11
CA VAL A 99 16.12 5.95 0.73
C VAL A 99 16.83 7.27 0.40
N ASP A 100 18.02 7.41 0.97
CA ASP A 100 19.03 8.38 0.59
C ASP A 100 19.93 7.76 -0.49
N THR A 101 19.84 8.30 -1.70
CA THR A 101 20.58 7.81 -2.87
C THR A 101 22.07 8.17 -2.86
N THR A 102 22.51 9.02 -1.93
CA THR A 102 23.93 9.39 -1.80
C THR A 102 24.72 8.35 -1.00
N SER A 103 24.05 7.59 -0.12
CA SER A 103 24.63 6.54 0.68
C SER A 103 24.47 5.17 0.01
N ARG A 104 25.56 4.38 0.01
CA ARG A 104 25.56 2.99 -0.51
C ARG A 104 25.36 1.93 0.57
N GLU A 105 25.07 2.35 1.79
CA GLU A 105 24.79 1.45 2.90
C GLU A 105 23.38 0.83 2.78
N VAL A 106 23.16 -0.28 3.48
CA VAL A 106 21.84 -0.92 3.55
C VAL A 106 20.90 -0.06 4.40
N GLN A 107 19.82 0.44 3.79
CA GLN A 107 18.87 1.36 4.44
C GLN A 107 17.47 0.76 4.65
N ALA A 108 17.15 -0.36 4.01
CA ALA A 108 15.87 -1.04 4.15
C ALA A 108 16.04 -2.56 4.10
N LEU A 109 15.34 -3.27 4.98
CA LEU A 109 15.28 -4.72 5.00
C LEU A 109 13.84 -5.18 4.78
N ILE A 110 13.60 -5.90 3.69
CA ILE A 110 12.30 -6.52 3.40
C ILE A 110 12.43 -8.01 3.66
N LEU A 111 11.65 -8.51 4.61
CA LEU A 111 11.57 -9.93 4.92
C LEU A 111 10.33 -10.52 4.24
N SER A 112 10.52 -11.63 3.54
CA SER A 112 9.43 -12.40 2.92
C SER A 112 9.52 -13.85 3.35
N SER A 113 8.37 -14.49 3.55
CA SER A 113 8.30 -15.91 3.88
C SER A 113 8.67 -16.82 2.71
N HIS A 114 8.54 -16.35 1.45
CA HIS A 114 8.79 -17.13 0.24
C HIS A 114 9.39 -16.29 -0.89
N LYS A 115 10.30 -16.89 -1.68
CA LYS A 115 11.07 -16.20 -2.74
C LYS A 115 10.22 -15.47 -3.80
N ARG A 116 9.02 -15.98 -4.12
CA ARG A 116 8.17 -15.39 -5.16
C ARG A 116 7.34 -14.19 -4.71
N ALA A 117 7.16 -13.97 -3.41
CA ALA A 117 6.26 -12.91 -2.94
C ALA A 117 6.73 -11.49 -3.30
N CYS A 118 8.05 -11.29 -3.47
CA CYS A 118 8.61 -10.02 -3.97
C CYS A 118 8.60 -9.90 -5.50
N CYS A 119 8.34 -10.97 -6.24
CA CYS A 119 8.46 -11.02 -7.70
C CYS A 119 7.10 -11.11 -8.42
N SER A 120 5.99 -11.04 -7.69
CA SER A 120 4.65 -11.11 -8.27
C SER A 120 4.12 -9.70 -8.55
N ASP A 121 4.32 -9.24 -9.78
CA ASP A 121 3.45 -8.27 -10.47
C ASP A 121 2.59 -9.03 -11.49
#